data_AF-A0A9X1TXC4-F1
#
_entry.id   AF-A0A9X1TXC4-F1
#
_cell.length_a   1.000
_cell.length_b   1.000
_cell.length_c   1.000
_cell.angle_alpha   90.00
_cell.angle_beta   90.00
_cell.angle_gamma   90.00
#
_symmetry.space_group_name_H-M   'P 1'
#
loop_
_entity.id
_entity.type
_entity.pdbx_description
1 polymer ?
#
loop_
_entity_poly.entity_id
_entity_poly.type
_entity_poly.pdbx_seq_one_letter_code
_entity_poly.pdbx_strand_id
1 'polypeptide(L)'
;MGRREKPVDPEAGPVQRLAHELRVLREKAGKPPYREMGSRAGYSTTALSQAAAGDQLPSLAVVRAYAEALDADPDEWERRWRETDAEIRVPAPDERPPYRGLARFEPDDSGLFFGRDALVTELVGMVREHRFAAVFGPSGSGKSSLLRAGLIPRLRQAAGVDRPAVVRVLTPGERPAQTHEKAFVPRDGDGDTWVIVDQFEELFTLCHDREERDGFPDLLLAAREPESRLRVVLAVRGDFYGHCAERRELAEAVSRANLLVGPMSRDELREVITGPAASAGLNVERALTAAVIDEVVDQPGALPMLSHALLETWRRRRGRLLTLAAYEETGGVRGAIAATAEEVYGGLSADQGRIARRILLRLIAPGDGTADTRRPASRTELGGDARDVLERLVLARLVTLDGDTVELAHEALISGWPRLAGWIEEGRDRLRAQRRLGEAARGWEELERDPGALYRGSRLARAEELFGRHREDDLTAPERAFLTASLTARDAEREAGARTARRTRSLAVGLSVFLVLALAVPQAAVRAREPSRRSAGRENRSGHEGTSVGGGGARR
;
A
#
# COMPACT_ATOMS: atom_id res chain seq x y z
N MET A 1 11.08 -8.34 -66.26
CA MET A 1 10.18 -7.25 -65.82
C MET A 1 9.51 -7.68 -64.52
N GLY A 2 9.72 -6.93 -63.43
CA GLY A 2 9.09 -7.23 -62.14
C GLY A 2 7.59 -6.94 -62.16
N ARG A 3 6.82 -7.74 -61.43
CA ARG A 3 5.37 -7.57 -61.24
C ARG A 3 5.10 -6.16 -60.70
N ARG A 4 4.23 -5.38 -61.36
CA ARG A 4 3.84 -4.04 -60.89
C ARG A 4 3.15 -4.16 -59.51
N GLU A 5 3.60 -3.35 -58.56
CA GLU A 5 2.98 -3.22 -57.24
C GLU A 5 1.56 -2.68 -57.40
N LYS A 6 0.60 -3.28 -56.68
CA LYS A 6 -0.77 -2.75 -56.62
C LYS A 6 -0.76 -1.41 -55.87
N PRO A 7 -1.58 -0.42 -56.26
CA PRO A 7 -1.72 0.82 -55.51
C PRO A 7 -2.12 0.53 -54.05
N VAL A 8 -1.53 1.26 -53.10
CA VAL A 8 -1.91 1.24 -51.67
C VAL A 8 -2.44 2.63 -51.36
N ASP A 9 -3.68 2.67 -50.87
CA ASP A 9 -4.36 3.88 -50.44
C ASP A 9 -3.97 4.20 -48.98
N PRO A 10 -3.21 5.29 -48.72
CA PRO A 10 -2.83 5.64 -47.35
C PRO A 10 -4.05 5.98 -46.48
N GLU A 11 -5.17 6.45 -47.04
CA GLU A 11 -6.35 6.80 -46.24
C GLU A 11 -7.17 5.58 -45.79
N ALA A 12 -6.86 4.39 -46.30
CA ALA A 12 -7.60 3.16 -45.97
C ALA A 12 -7.35 2.64 -44.54
N GLY A 13 -6.26 3.04 -43.89
CA GLY A 13 -5.96 2.62 -42.52
C GLY A 13 -4.48 2.73 -42.14
N PRO A 14 -4.16 2.52 -40.84
CA PRO A 14 -2.79 2.67 -40.32
C PRO A 14 -1.78 1.74 -41.00
N VAL A 15 -2.16 0.48 -41.30
CA VAL A 15 -1.29 -0.47 -42.02
C VAL A 15 -0.98 0.03 -43.43
N GLN A 16 -1.99 0.56 -44.13
CA GLN A 16 -1.83 1.06 -45.48
C GLN A 16 -1.02 2.36 -45.52
N ARG A 17 -1.14 3.23 -44.51
CA ARG A 17 -0.23 4.38 -44.34
C ARG A 17 1.22 3.93 -44.18
N LEU A 18 1.51 3.03 -43.25
CA LEU A 18 2.89 2.56 -43.03
C LEU A 18 3.46 1.91 -44.30
N ALA A 19 2.67 1.08 -44.99
CA ALA A 19 3.09 0.48 -46.25
C ALA A 19 3.33 1.53 -47.36
N HIS A 20 2.50 2.57 -47.42
CA HIS A 20 2.71 3.70 -48.33
C HIS A 20 4.00 4.46 -47.99
N GLU A 21 4.27 4.74 -46.72
CA GLU A 21 5.49 5.39 -46.26
C GLU A 21 6.75 4.56 -46.59
N LEU A 22 6.72 3.24 -46.39
CA LEU A 22 7.81 2.32 -46.78
C LEU A 22 8.06 2.35 -48.30
N ARG A 23 7.00 2.52 -49.11
CA ARG A 23 7.16 2.71 -50.55
C ARG A 23 7.79 4.06 -50.86
N VAL A 24 7.31 5.14 -50.24
CA VAL A 24 7.89 6.49 -50.40
C VAL A 24 9.37 6.50 -50.04
N LEU A 25 9.77 5.81 -48.96
CA LEU A 25 11.17 5.64 -48.61
C LEU A 25 11.96 4.96 -49.73
N ARG A 26 11.43 3.87 -50.27
CA ARG A 26 12.03 3.14 -51.38
C ARG A 26 12.09 3.97 -52.66
N GLU A 27 11.11 4.85 -52.91
CA GLU A 27 11.15 5.78 -54.04
C GLU A 27 12.27 6.80 -53.88
N LYS A 28 12.43 7.39 -52.68
CA LYS A 28 13.52 8.32 -52.35
C LYS A 28 14.90 7.69 -52.52
N ALA A 29 15.02 6.38 -52.25
CA ALA A 29 16.24 5.61 -52.41
C ALA A 29 16.47 5.10 -53.86
N GLY A 30 15.69 5.54 -54.85
CA GLY A 30 15.91 5.17 -56.26
C GLY A 30 15.24 3.86 -56.71
N LYS A 31 14.24 3.38 -55.95
CA LYS A 31 13.44 2.17 -56.26
C LYS A 31 14.27 0.88 -56.43
N PRO A 32 15.23 0.56 -55.53
CA PRO A 32 16.00 -0.67 -55.63
C PRO A 32 15.06 -1.90 -55.61
N PRO A 33 15.35 -2.97 -56.36
CA PRO A 33 14.54 -4.18 -56.34
C PRO A 33 14.61 -4.85 -54.96
N TYR A 34 13.51 -5.44 -54.49
CA TYR A 34 13.47 -6.15 -53.19
C TYR A 34 14.54 -7.24 -53.03
N ARG A 35 15.03 -7.80 -54.14
CA ARG A 35 16.14 -8.77 -54.15
C ARG A 35 17.46 -8.14 -53.68
N GLU A 36 17.74 -6.92 -54.10
CA GLU A 36 18.92 -6.18 -53.68
C GLU A 36 18.80 -5.77 -52.21
N MET A 37 17.64 -5.24 -51.82
CA MET A 37 17.36 -4.89 -50.42
C MET A 37 17.52 -6.11 -49.50
N GLY A 38 16.97 -7.26 -49.89
CA GLY A 38 17.09 -8.51 -49.13
C GLY A 38 18.53 -8.99 -48.95
N SER A 39 19.38 -8.81 -49.98
CA SER A 39 20.81 -9.13 -49.86
C SER A 39 21.59 -8.20 -48.93
N ARG A 40 21.16 -6.94 -48.80
CA ARG A 40 21.81 -5.94 -47.93
C ARG A 40 21.41 -6.10 -46.47
N ALA A 41 20.13 -6.35 -46.19
CA ALA A 41 19.60 -6.44 -44.83
C ALA A 41 19.48 -7.87 -44.28
N GLY A 42 19.83 -8.91 -45.05
CA GLY A 42 19.75 -10.30 -44.60
C GLY A 42 18.31 -10.83 -44.41
N TYR A 43 17.33 -10.23 -45.09
CA TYR A 43 15.91 -10.62 -45.03
C TYR A 43 15.38 -11.17 -46.35
N SER A 44 14.34 -12.01 -46.27
CA SER A 44 13.73 -12.57 -47.47
C SER A 44 13.06 -11.50 -48.35
N THR A 45 13.19 -11.64 -49.66
CA THR A 45 12.55 -10.75 -50.65
C THR A 45 11.04 -10.71 -50.51
N THR A 46 10.43 -11.86 -50.15
CA THR A 46 9.00 -11.99 -49.90
C THR A 46 8.57 -11.16 -48.69
N ALA A 47 9.32 -11.18 -47.58
CA ALA A 47 8.99 -10.40 -46.39
C ALA A 47 9.03 -8.90 -46.65
N LEU A 48 10.07 -8.41 -47.34
CA LEU A 48 10.19 -6.98 -47.69
C LEU A 48 9.09 -6.54 -48.67
N SER A 49 8.76 -7.38 -49.66
CA SER A 49 7.66 -7.11 -50.59
C SER A 49 6.30 -7.12 -49.91
N GLN A 50 6.08 -8.01 -48.93
CA GLN A 50 4.84 -8.05 -48.14
C GLN A 50 4.71 -6.87 -47.19
N ALA A 51 5.81 -6.41 -46.58
CA ALA A 51 5.81 -5.22 -45.74
C ALA A 51 5.32 -3.97 -46.48
N ALA A 52 5.71 -3.83 -47.75
CA ALA A 52 5.24 -2.76 -48.62
C ALA A 52 3.89 -3.05 -49.29
N ALA A 53 3.25 -4.20 -49.06
CA ALA A 53 1.98 -4.55 -49.73
C ALA A 53 0.76 -3.86 -49.10
N GLY A 54 0.81 -3.57 -47.80
CA GLY A 54 -0.32 -2.97 -47.06
C GLY A 54 -1.42 -3.97 -46.66
N ASP A 55 -1.19 -5.27 -46.81
CA ASP A 55 -2.17 -6.32 -46.50
C ASP A 55 -2.21 -6.65 -44.99
N GLN A 56 -1.08 -6.55 -44.29
CA GLN A 56 -0.94 -6.83 -42.85
C GLN A 56 0.22 -6.01 -42.28
N LEU A 57 0.19 -5.74 -40.96
CA LEU A 57 1.29 -5.05 -40.28
C LEU A 57 2.56 -5.95 -40.33
N PRO A 58 3.65 -5.53 -40.97
CA PRO A 58 4.90 -6.28 -40.95
C PRO A 58 5.48 -6.38 -39.54
N SER A 59 6.30 -7.39 -39.26
CA SER A 59 7.02 -7.46 -37.98
C SER A 59 8.00 -6.29 -37.84
N LEU A 60 8.23 -5.82 -36.61
CA LEU A 60 9.19 -4.74 -36.33
C LEU A 60 10.58 -5.01 -36.94
N ALA A 61 11.05 -6.25 -36.87
CA ALA A 61 12.35 -6.64 -37.41
C ALA A 61 12.42 -6.49 -38.94
N VAL A 62 11.32 -6.75 -39.64
CA VAL A 62 11.21 -6.51 -41.09
C VAL A 62 11.19 -5.03 -41.42
N VAL A 63 10.51 -4.20 -40.62
CA VAL A 63 10.49 -2.74 -40.83
C VAL A 63 11.87 -2.11 -40.60
N ARG A 64 12.56 -2.52 -39.53
CA ARG A 64 13.94 -2.11 -39.28
C ARG A 64 14.87 -2.53 -40.41
N ALA A 65 14.81 -3.79 -40.84
CA ALA A 65 15.59 -4.29 -41.98
C ALA A 65 15.27 -3.56 -43.29
N TYR A 66 14.02 -3.16 -43.51
CA TYR A 66 13.62 -2.38 -44.67
C TYR A 66 14.26 -0.98 -44.65
N ALA A 67 14.28 -0.32 -43.49
CA ALA A 67 14.93 0.97 -43.29
C ALA A 67 16.46 0.87 -43.47
N GLU A 68 17.09 -0.13 -42.86
CA GLU A 68 18.53 -0.40 -42.98
C GLU A 68 18.95 -0.67 -44.42
N ALA A 69 18.16 -1.44 -45.19
CA ALA A 69 18.45 -1.72 -46.60
C ALA A 69 18.48 -0.47 -47.50
N LEU A 70 17.88 0.63 -47.03
CA LEU A 70 17.71 1.90 -47.74
C LEU A 70 18.46 3.06 -47.06
N ASP A 71 19.38 2.75 -46.15
CA ASP A 71 20.19 3.72 -45.41
C ASP A 71 19.36 4.75 -44.61
N ALA A 72 18.18 4.33 -44.11
CA ALA A 72 17.32 5.13 -43.24
C ALA A 72 17.51 4.77 -41.76
N ASP A 73 17.17 5.70 -40.85
CA ASP A 73 17.29 5.51 -39.40
C ASP A 73 16.33 4.42 -38.88
N PRO A 74 16.81 3.26 -38.41
CA PRO A 74 15.96 2.17 -37.94
C PRO A 74 15.14 2.55 -36.70
N ASP A 75 15.63 3.47 -35.86
CA ASP A 75 14.93 3.88 -34.63
C ASP A 75 13.72 4.79 -34.94
N GLU A 76 13.83 5.60 -36.00
CA GLU A 76 12.71 6.38 -36.53
C GLU A 76 11.58 5.47 -37.05
N TRP A 77 11.95 4.42 -37.78
CA TRP A 77 10.99 3.45 -38.30
C TRP A 77 10.43 2.51 -37.23
N GLU A 78 11.18 2.26 -36.16
CA GLU A 78 10.67 1.59 -34.96
C GLU A 78 9.59 2.42 -34.27
N ARG A 79 9.78 3.75 -34.14
CA ARG A 79 8.74 4.64 -33.59
C ARG A 79 7.48 4.64 -34.45
N ARG A 80 7.60 4.81 -35.77
CA ARG A 80 6.45 4.76 -36.70
C ARG A 80 5.70 3.44 -36.64
N TRP A 81 6.44 2.33 -36.56
CA TRP A 81 5.85 1.01 -36.40
C TRP A 81 5.06 0.91 -35.10
N ARG A 82 5.60 1.41 -33.98
CA ARG A 82 4.91 1.44 -32.67
C ARG A 82 3.66 2.31 -32.70
N GLU A 83 3.70 3.47 -33.35
CA GLU A 83 2.53 4.34 -33.53
C GLU A 83 1.43 3.62 -34.34
N THR A 84 1.82 2.99 -35.45
CA THR A 84 0.91 2.21 -36.30
C THR A 84 0.29 1.05 -35.54
N ASP A 85 1.10 0.29 -34.79
CA ASP A 85 0.66 -0.82 -33.95
C ASP A 85 -0.29 -0.33 -32.83
N ALA A 86 0.01 0.82 -32.21
CA ALA A 86 -0.86 1.42 -31.20
C ALA A 86 -2.23 1.84 -31.76
N GLU A 87 -2.27 2.43 -32.97
CA GLU A 87 -3.51 2.79 -33.64
C GLU A 87 -4.37 1.56 -34.00
N ILE A 88 -3.74 0.46 -34.43
CA ILE A 88 -4.44 -0.80 -34.72
C ILE A 88 -4.99 -1.44 -33.43
N ARG A 89 -4.29 -1.27 -32.30
CA ARG A 89 -4.67 -1.82 -31.00
C ARG A 89 -5.88 -1.13 -30.37
N VAL A 90 -6.31 0.05 -30.85
CA VAL A 90 -7.50 0.73 -30.32
C VAL A 90 -8.74 -0.12 -30.63
N PRO A 91 -9.45 -0.65 -29.61
CA PRO A 91 -10.68 -1.41 -29.83
C PRO A 91 -11.72 -0.56 -30.56
N ALA A 92 -12.56 -1.19 -31.38
CA ALA A 92 -13.69 -0.49 -31.96
C ALA A 92 -14.59 0.07 -30.82
N PRO A 93 -15.21 1.25 -30.96
CA PRO A 93 -16.01 1.87 -29.90
C PRO A 93 -17.10 0.96 -29.31
N ASP A 94 -17.62 0.03 -30.11
CA ASP A 94 -18.69 -0.89 -29.74
C ASP A 94 -18.20 -2.24 -29.16
N GLU A 95 -16.89 -2.48 -29.17
CA GLU A 95 -16.31 -3.74 -28.69
C GLU A 95 -16.26 -3.75 -27.16
N ARG A 96 -17.13 -4.55 -26.54
CA ARG A 96 -17.19 -4.66 -25.08
C ARG A 96 -16.02 -5.50 -24.55
N PRO A 97 -15.29 -5.02 -23.53
CA PRO A 97 -14.22 -5.80 -22.93
C PRO A 97 -14.78 -7.02 -22.18
N PRO A 98 -14.12 -8.19 -22.29
CA PRO A 98 -14.53 -9.38 -21.54
C PRO A 98 -14.19 -9.31 -20.05
N TYR A 99 -13.32 -8.37 -19.65
CA TYR A 99 -12.93 -8.16 -18.26
C TYR A 99 -13.45 -6.82 -17.74
N ARG A 100 -13.95 -6.79 -16.50
CA ARG A 100 -14.60 -5.60 -15.92
C ARG A 100 -13.62 -4.60 -15.30
N GLY A 101 -12.33 -4.95 -15.23
CA GLY A 101 -11.35 -4.16 -14.51
C GLY A 101 -11.66 -4.10 -13.01
N LEU A 102 -11.61 -2.89 -12.45
CA LEU A 102 -11.94 -2.63 -11.05
C LEU A 102 -13.45 -2.53 -10.79
N ALA A 103 -14.26 -2.46 -11.84
CA ALA A 103 -15.70 -2.46 -11.69
C ALA A 103 -16.15 -3.80 -11.10
N ARG A 104 -17.07 -3.72 -10.14
CA ARG A 104 -17.75 -4.92 -9.63
C ARG A 104 -18.63 -5.54 -10.72
N PHE A 105 -18.83 -6.84 -10.64
CA PHE A 105 -19.78 -7.54 -11.49
C PHE A 105 -21.22 -7.25 -11.04
N GLU A 106 -22.09 -6.99 -12.00
CA GLU A 106 -23.53 -6.84 -11.81
C GLU A 106 -24.29 -8.06 -12.38
N PRO A 107 -25.60 -8.23 -12.11
CA PRO A 107 -26.35 -9.40 -12.60
C PRO A 107 -26.29 -9.62 -14.11
N ASP A 108 -26.18 -8.54 -14.88
CA ASP A 108 -26.12 -8.60 -16.34
C ASP A 108 -24.73 -9.07 -16.84
N ASP A 109 -23.71 -9.06 -15.98
CA ASP A 109 -22.36 -9.54 -16.28
C ASP A 109 -22.22 -11.06 -16.09
N SER A 110 -23.31 -11.81 -15.88
CA SER A 110 -23.28 -13.27 -15.62
C SER A 110 -22.55 -14.09 -16.71
N GLY A 111 -22.62 -13.67 -17.97
CA GLY A 111 -21.89 -14.30 -19.08
C GLY A 111 -20.37 -14.04 -19.09
N LEU A 112 -19.89 -13.22 -18.17
CA LEU A 112 -18.47 -12.91 -17.93
C LEU A 112 -17.98 -13.46 -16.59
N PHE A 113 -18.84 -14.12 -15.81
CA PHE A 113 -18.51 -14.64 -14.47
C PHE A 113 -18.21 -16.14 -14.52
N PHE A 114 -16.93 -16.50 -14.43
CA PHE A 114 -16.43 -17.88 -14.55
C PHE A 114 -15.62 -18.31 -13.32
N GLY A 115 -15.32 -19.60 -13.20
CA GLY A 115 -14.46 -20.14 -12.14
C GLY A 115 -15.11 -20.22 -10.77
N ARG A 116 -16.43 -20.06 -10.68
CA ARG A 116 -17.21 -20.19 -9.42
C ARG A 116 -18.47 -21.02 -9.56
N ASP A 117 -18.61 -21.82 -10.63
CA ASP A 117 -19.85 -22.56 -10.91
C ASP A 117 -20.23 -23.55 -9.79
N ALA A 118 -19.25 -24.25 -9.22
CA ALA A 118 -19.48 -25.15 -8.08
C ALA A 118 -20.02 -24.38 -6.86
N LEU A 119 -19.37 -23.27 -6.52
CA LEU A 119 -19.74 -22.43 -5.39
C LEU A 119 -21.11 -21.74 -5.59
N VAL A 120 -21.42 -21.31 -6.82
CA VAL A 120 -22.75 -20.79 -7.19
C VAL A 120 -23.81 -21.88 -7.02
N THR A 121 -23.51 -23.11 -7.43
CA THR A 121 -24.45 -24.24 -7.33
C THR A 121 -24.74 -24.58 -5.87
N GLU A 122 -23.70 -24.64 -5.03
CA GLU A 122 -23.84 -24.83 -3.59
C GLU A 122 -24.66 -23.71 -2.94
N LEU A 123 -24.36 -22.45 -3.27
CA LEU A 123 -25.09 -21.29 -2.76
C LEU A 123 -26.56 -21.34 -3.16
N VAL A 124 -26.88 -21.65 -4.42
CA VAL A 124 -28.26 -21.78 -4.90
C VAL A 124 -29.02 -22.87 -4.15
N GLY A 125 -28.39 -24.02 -3.89
CA GLY A 125 -28.99 -25.08 -3.07
C GLY A 125 -29.30 -24.61 -1.65
N MET A 126 -28.30 -24.01 -0.99
CA MET A 126 -28.42 -23.50 0.38
C MET A 126 -29.53 -22.46 0.53
N VAL A 127 -29.60 -21.48 -0.38
CA VAL A 127 -30.61 -20.41 -0.28
C VAL A 127 -32.02 -20.85 -0.67
N ARG A 128 -32.16 -21.99 -1.36
CA ARG A 128 -33.46 -22.61 -1.63
C ARG A 128 -33.98 -23.32 -0.39
N GLU A 129 -33.11 -24.05 0.29
CA GLU A 129 -33.43 -24.79 1.52
C GLU A 129 -33.67 -23.84 2.71
N HIS A 130 -32.91 -22.76 2.82
CA HIS A 130 -32.98 -21.84 3.95
C HIS A 130 -33.46 -20.45 3.53
N ARG A 131 -34.41 -19.89 4.29
CA ARG A 131 -34.89 -18.50 4.09
C ARG A 131 -33.86 -17.45 4.49
N PHE A 132 -32.87 -17.82 5.30
CA PHE A 132 -31.80 -16.96 5.74
C PHE A 132 -30.48 -17.68 5.50
N ALA A 133 -29.54 -17.05 4.80
CA ALA A 133 -28.21 -17.58 4.58
C ALA A 133 -27.15 -16.46 4.66
N ALA A 134 -25.90 -16.84 4.93
CA ALA A 134 -24.79 -15.91 4.98
C ALA A 134 -23.58 -16.43 4.19
N VAL A 135 -22.91 -15.54 3.47
CA VAL A 135 -21.72 -15.81 2.68
C VAL A 135 -20.55 -15.08 3.34
N PHE A 136 -19.57 -15.83 3.80
CA PHE A 136 -18.37 -15.31 4.46
C PHE A 136 -17.15 -15.40 3.57
N GLY A 137 -16.14 -14.59 3.84
CA GLY A 137 -14.84 -14.70 3.18
C GLY A 137 -14.03 -13.41 3.28
N PRO A 138 -12.73 -13.46 2.94
CA PRO A 138 -11.85 -12.29 2.99
C PRO A 138 -12.35 -11.14 2.10
N SER A 139 -11.87 -9.92 2.35
CA SER A 139 -12.10 -8.80 1.41
C SER A 139 -11.50 -9.15 0.04
N GLY A 140 -12.20 -8.77 -1.04
CA GLY A 140 -11.75 -9.05 -2.41
C GLY A 140 -11.83 -10.51 -2.89
N SER A 141 -12.32 -11.46 -2.08
CA SER A 141 -12.54 -12.87 -2.47
C SER A 141 -13.63 -13.11 -3.51
N GLY A 142 -14.41 -12.06 -3.84
CA GLY A 142 -15.46 -12.10 -4.84
C GLY A 142 -16.88 -12.32 -4.30
N LYS A 143 -17.14 -12.18 -2.99
CA LYS A 143 -18.50 -12.33 -2.39
C LYS A 143 -19.58 -11.52 -3.12
N SER A 144 -19.35 -10.22 -3.31
CA SER A 144 -20.31 -9.34 -3.99
C SER A 144 -20.56 -9.78 -5.44
N SER A 145 -19.52 -10.19 -6.17
CA SER A 145 -19.64 -10.73 -7.53
C SER A 145 -20.36 -12.08 -7.55
N LEU A 146 -20.09 -12.96 -6.58
CA LEU A 146 -20.77 -14.25 -6.43
C LEU A 146 -22.27 -14.06 -6.21
N LEU A 147 -22.66 -13.13 -5.35
CA LEU A 147 -24.06 -12.79 -5.15
C LEU A 147 -24.67 -12.16 -6.40
N ARG A 148 -24.03 -11.15 -6.97
CA ARG A 148 -24.62 -10.34 -8.06
C ARG A 148 -24.64 -11.06 -9.40
N ALA A 149 -23.52 -11.59 -9.87
CA ALA A 149 -23.40 -12.23 -11.18
C ALA A 149 -23.53 -13.76 -11.14
N GLY A 150 -23.37 -14.38 -9.97
CA GLY A 150 -23.59 -15.82 -9.78
C GLY A 150 -25.03 -16.13 -9.34
N LEU A 151 -25.42 -15.67 -8.15
CA LEU A 151 -26.69 -16.05 -7.51
C LEU A 151 -27.91 -15.40 -8.19
N ILE A 152 -27.95 -14.06 -8.30
CA ILE A 152 -29.14 -13.34 -8.80
C ILE A 152 -29.60 -13.85 -10.18
N PRO A 153 -28.72 -14.08 -11.17
CA PRO A 153 -29.12 -14.55 -12.48
C PRO A 153 -29.73 -15.96 -12.43
N ARG A 154 -29.15 -16.86 -11.62
CA ARG A 154 -29.69 -18.22 -11.41
C ARG A 154 -31.05 -18.20 -10.71
N LEU A 155 -31.27 -17.29 -9.76
CA LEU A 155 -32.58 -17.08 -9.15
C LEU A 155 -33.61 -16.56 -10.18
N ARG A 156 -33.23 -15.58 -11.01
CA ARG A 156 -34.13 -15.00 -12.03
C ARG A 156 -34.50 -15.98 -13.15
N GLN A 157 -33.63 -16.95 -13.43
CA GLN A 157 -33.85 -18.01 -14.41
C GLN A 157 -34.69 -19.19 -13.87
N ALA A 158 -34.94 -19.25 -12.56
CA ALA A 158 -35.79 -20.29 -11.98
C ALA A 158 -37.23 -20.19 -12.49
N ALA A 159 -37.92 -21.34 -12.52
CA ALA A 159 -39.29 -21.46 -13.00
C ALA A 159 -40.26 -21.72 -11.83
N GLY A 160 -41.53 -21.34 -12.01
CA GLY A 160 -42.59 -21.58 -11.03
C GLY A 160 -42.39 -20.81 -9.72
N VAL A 161 -42.70 -21.47 -8.60
CA VAL A 161 -42.65 -20.89 -7.24
C VAL A 161 -41.24 -20.50 -6.78
N ASP A 162 -40.20 -21.06 -7.40
CA ASP A 162 -38.80 -20.73 -7.09
C ASP A 162 -38.34 -19.41 -7.72
N ARG A 163 -39.13 -18.84 -8.63
CA ARG A 163 -38.81 -17.55 -9.25
C ARG A 163 -39.08 -16.42 -8.25
N PRO A 164 -38.10 -15.54 -7.98
CA PRO A 164 -38.30 -14.41 -7.07
C PRO A 164 -39.35 -13.44 -7.63
N ALA A 165 -40.23 -12.93 -6.77
CA ALA A 165 -41.11 -11.82 -7.11
C ALA A 165 -40.31 -10.52 -7.30
N VAL A 166 -39.29 -10.32 -6.47
CA VAL A 166 -38.30 -9.25 -6.62
C VAL A 166 -37.01 -9.66 -5.93
N VAL A 167 -35.88 -9.18 -6.47
CA VAL A 167 -34.57 -9.26 -5.82
C VAL A 167 -34.08 -7.85 -5.54
N ARG A 168 -33.85 -7.53 -4.27
CA ARG A 168 -33.35 -6.24 -3.79
C ARG A 168 -31.93 -6.45 -3.30
N VAL A 169 -30.99 -5.64 -3.77
CA VAL A 169 -29.62 -5.62 -3.27
C VAL A 169 -29.43 -4.33 -2.50
N LEU A 170 -29.00 -4.44 -1.25
CA LEU A 170 -28.80 -3.31 -0.36
C LEU A 170 -27.46 -3.40 0.34
N THR A 171 -26.98 -2.26 0.79
CA THR A 171 -25.75 -2.10 1.56
C THR A 171 -26.11 -1.25 2.79
N PRO A 172 -25.79 -1.68 4.03
CA PRO A 172 -26.36 -1.08 5.25
C PRO A 172 -26.21 0.45 5.36
N GLY A 173 -24.99 0.99 5.25
CA GLY A 173 -24.72 2.41 5.50
C GLY A 173 -24.90 2.85 6.97
N GLU A 174 -25.01 4.16 7.19
CA GLU A 174 -25.03 4.78 8.54
C GLU A 174 -26.34 4.57 9.32
N ARG A 175 -27.48 4.54 8.62
CA ARG A 175 -28.84 4.40 9.19
C ARG A 175 -29.62 3.28 8.48
N PRO A 176 -29.19 2.03 8.63
CA PRO A 176 -29.64 0.92 7.81
C PRO A 176 -31.12 0.54 8.02
N ALA A 177 -31.63 0.58 9.26
CA ALA A 177 -33.01 0.20 9.55
C ALA A 177 -33.97 1.22 8.95
N GLN A 178 -33.73 2.52 9.15
CA GLN A 178 -34.55 3.58 8.59
C GLN A 178 -34.46 3.64 7.05
N THR A 179 -33.25 3.52 6.49
CA THR A 179 -33.05 3.66 5.04
C THR A 179 -33.71 2.52 4.26
N HIS A 180 -33.66 1.30 4.79
CA HIS A 180 -34.04 0.09 4.07
C HIS A 180 -35.34 -0.55 4.55
N GLU A 181 -36.08 0.04 5.48
CA GLU A 181 -37.35 -0.50 6.03
C GLU A 181 -38.28 -1.06 4.93
N LYS A 182 -38.53 -0.26 3.89
CA LYS A 182 -39.40 -0.63 2.76
C LYS A 182 -38.86 -1.79 1.91
N ALA A 183 -37.55 -2.02 1.94
CA ALA A 183 -36.92 -3.13 1.24
C ALA A 183 -37.23 -4.49 1.90
N PHE A 184 -37.70 -4.50 3.16
CA PHE A 184 -38.13 -5.71 3.88
C PHE A 184 -39.63 -5.95 3.81
N VAL A 185 -40.41 -5.10 3.13
CA VAL A 185 -41.82 -5.39 2.88
C VAL A 185 -41.93 -6.35 1.69
N PRO A 186 -42.47 -7.58 1.84
CA PRO A 186 -42.65 -8.50 0.73
C PRO A 186 -43.48 -7.87 -0.37
N ARG A 187 -43.08 -8.09 -1.62
CA ARG A 187 -43.88 -7.72 -2.79
C ARG A 187 -45.00 -8.74 -2.99
N ASP A 188 -46.21 -8.26 -3.31
CA ASP A 188 -47.31 -9.11 -3.74
C ASP A 188 -46.97 -9.84 -5.06
N GLY A 189 -47.46 -11.08 -5.21
CA GLY A 189 -47.19 -11.96 -6.35
C GLY A 189 -47.10 -13.42 -5.96
N ASP A 190 -46.61 -14.27 -6.87
CA ASP A 190 -46.51 -15.74 -6.65
C ASP A 190 -45.16 -16.20 -6.08
N GLY A 191 -44.15 -15.33 -6.03
CA GLY A 191 -42.78 -15.66 -5.59
C GLY A 191 -42.33 -14.93 -4.31
N ASP A 192 -41.25 -15.40 -3.69
CA ASP A 192 -40.66 -14.74 -2.52
C ASP A 192 -39.92 -13.44 -2.89
N THR A 193 -39.83 -12.52 -1.93
CA THR A 193 -39.01 -11.31 -2.01
C THR A 193 -37.62 -11.59 -1.44
N TRP A 194 -36.60 -11.43 -2.28
CA TRP A 194 -35.22 -11.70 -1.91
C TRP A 194 -34.51 -10.40 -1.56
N VAL A 195 -33.88 -10.38 -0.39
CA VAL A 195 -33.08 -9.27 0.10
C VAL A 195 -31.64 -9.74 0.26
N ILE A 196 -30.78 -9.21 -0.60
CA ILE A 196 -29.36 -9.48 -0.60
C ILE A 196 -28.67 -8.29 0.07
N VAL A 197 -28.06 -8.54 1.21
CA VAL A 197 -27.34 -7.53 1.99
C VAL A 197 -25.85 -7.70 1.72
N ASP A 198 -25.31 -6.83 0.88
CA ASP A 198 -23.90 -6.83 0.49
C ASP A 198 -23.12 -5.88 1.42
N GLN A 199 -21.91 -6.27 1.81
CA GLN A 199 -21.08 -5.57 2.81
C GLN A 199 -21.80 -5.38 4.16
N PHE A 200 -22.33 -6.46 4.74
CA PHE A 200 -23.04 -6.41 6.02
C PHE A 200 -22.18 -5.85 7.17
N GLU A 201 -20.86 -5.97 7.07
CA GLU A 201 -19.91 -5.37 8.02
C GLU A 201 -20.05 -3.84 8.20
N GLU A 202 -20.69 -3.14 7.25
CA GLU A 202 -20.99 -1.70 7.40
C GLU A 202 -21.90 -1.41 8.58
N LEU A 203 -22.72 -2.36 9.01
CA LEU A 203 -23.51 -2.25 10.24
C LEU A 203 -22.63 -2.02 11.48
N PHE A 204 -21.45 -2.62 11.52
CA PHE A 204 -20.55 -2.54 12.66
C PHE A 204 -19.53 -1.40 12.52
N THR A 205 -19.23 -1.00 11.29
CA THR A 205 -18.18 -0.02 11.00
C THR A 205 -18.70 1.39 10.75
N LEU A 206 -19.88 1.56 10.13
CA LEU A 206 -20.45 2.86 9.74
C LEU A 206 -21.67 3.26 10.57
N CYS A 207 -22.49 2.31 11.00
CA CYS A 207 -23.67 2.62 11.82
C CYS A 207 -23.25 2.89 13.27
N HIS A 208 -23.31 4.15 13.70
CA HIS A 208 -22.97 4.58 15.06
C HIS A 208 -24.17 4.67 16.01
N ASP A 209 -25.39 4.69 15.46
CA ASP A 209 -26.62 4.71 16.23
C ASP A 209 -26.98 3.30 16.72
N ARG A 210 -27.20 3.15 18.02
CA ARG A 210 -27.50 1.86 18.63
C ARG A 210 -28.88 1.34 18.26
N GLU A 211 -29.88 2.22 18.15
CA GLU A 211 -31.25 1.81 17.78
C GLU A 211 -31.27 1.29 16.34
N GLU A 212 -30.56 1.96 15.43
CA GLU A 212 -30.39 1.49 14.05
C GLU A 212 -29.62 0.16 14.00
N ARG A 213 -28.54 0.04 14.80
CA ARG A 213 -27.70 -1.17 14.83
C ARG A 213 -28.45 -2.39 15.36
N ASP A 214 -29.30 -2.20 16.35
CA ASP A 214 -30.09 -3.27 16.96
C ASP A 214 -31.34 -3.60 16.12
N GLY A 215 -31.99 -2.58 15.53
CA GLY A 215 -33.22 -2.72 14.75
C GLY A 215 -33.03 -3.29 13.34
N PHE A 216 -31.87 -3.07 12.69
CA PHE A 216 -31.65 -3.61 11.34
C PHE A 216 -31.60 -5.15 11.31
N PRO A 217 -30.88 -5.84 12.22
CA PRO A 217 -30.96 -7.30 12.33
C PRO A 217 -32.37 -7.84 12.62
N ASP A 218 -33.25 -7.10 13.29
CA ASP A 218 -34.66 -7.52 13.48
C ASP A 218 -35.39 -7.65 12.15
N LEU A 219 -35.19 -6.69 11.25
CA LEU A 219 -35.77 -6.73 9.90
C LEU A 219 -35.26 -7.94 9.10
N LEU A 220 -33.98 -8.30 9.26
CA LEU A 220 -33.40 -9.47 8.60
C LEU A 220 -33.99 -10.77 9.14
N LEU A 221 -34.15 -10.86 10.46
CA LEU A 221 -34.62 -12.05 11.15
C LEU A 221 -36.11 -12.34 10.91
N ALA A 222 -36.89 -11.34 10.48
CA ALA A 222 -38.27 -11.54 10.03
C ALA A 222 -38.40 -12.54 8.86
N ALA A 223 -37.32 -12.81 8.11
CA ALA A 223 -37.27 -13.86 7.09
C ALA A 223 -37.36 -15.30 7.67
N ARG A 224 -37.12 -15.47 8.98
CA ARG A 224 -37.16 -16.78 9.63
C ARG A 224 -38.56 -17.25 10.00
N GLU A 225 -39.55 -16.36 9.98
CA GLU A 225 -40.94 -16.73 10.29
C GLU A 225 -41.45 -17.74 9.23
N PRO A 226 -42.18 -18.80 9.64
CA PRO A 226 -42.63 -19.85 8.71
C PRO A 226 -43.42 -19.31 7.51
N GLU A 227 -44.30 -18.34 7.77
CA GLU A 227 -45.17 -17.67 6.79
C GLU A 227 -44.48 -16.49 6.08
N SER A 228 -43.22 -16.21 6.40
CA SER A 228 -42.49 -15.10 5.80
C SER A 228 -42.32 -15.33 4.31
N ARG A 229 -42.61 -14.30 3.53
CA ARG A 229 -42.30 -14.25 2.09
C ARG A 229 -40.95 -13.58 1.80
N LEU A 230 -40.15 -13.37 2.85
CA LEU A 230 -38.80 -12.82 2.74
C LEU A 230 -37.78 -13.95 2.71
N ARG A 231 -36.76 -13.75 1.87
CA ARG A 231 -35.53 -14.53 1.89
C ARG A 231 -34.35 -13.57 1.97
N VAL A 232 -33.44 -13.82 2.90
CA VAL A 232 -32.30 -12.95 3.19
C VAL A 232 -31.00 -13.68 2.91
N VAL A 233 -30.11 -13.02 2.18
CA VAL A 233 -28.74 -13.50 1.97
C VAL A 233 -27.77 -12.39 2.37
N LEU A 234 -26.91 -12.65 3.34
CA LEU A 234 -25.87 -11.72 3.77
C LEU A 234 -24.56 -12.04 3.06
N ALA A 235 -23.83 -11.01 2.60
CA ALA A 235 -22.40 -11.11 2.38
C ALA A 235 -21.70 -10.37 3.51
N VAL A 236 -20.90 -11.11 4.27
CA VAL A 236 -20.17 -10.60 5.42
C VAL A 236 -18.70 -10.93 5.23
N ARG A 237 -17.80 -10.05 5.68
CA ARG A 237 -16.40 -10.44 5.77
C ARG A 237 -16.17 -11.45 6.90
N GLY A 238 -15.22 -12.36 6.71
CA GLY A 238 -14.96 -13.47 7.65
C GLY A 238 -14.62 -13.01 9.06
N ASP A 239 -13.87 -11.91 9.19
CA ASP A 239 -13.49 -11.26 10.44
C ASP A 239 -14.67 -10.71 11.24
N PHE A 240 -15.79 -10.41 10.59
CA PHE A 240 -17.01 -9.91 11.24
C PHE A 240 -17.96 -11.02 11.69
N TYR A 241 -17.55 -12.29 11.58
CA TYR A 241 -18.34 -13.42 12.10
C TYR A 241 -18.58 -13.30 13.62
N GLY A 242 -17.55 -12.87 14.37
CA GLY A 242 -17.65 -12.68 15.83
C GLY A 242 -18.73 -11.67 16.21
N HIS A 243 -18.84 -10.56 15.46
CA HIS A 243 -19.89 -9.57 15.67
C HIS A 243 -21.30 -10.10 15.38
N CYS A 244 -21.44 -11.00 14.39
CA CYS A 244 -22.71 -11.69 14.16
C CYS A 244 -23.09 -12.62 15.33
N ALA A 245 -22.08 -13.14 16.04
CA ALA A 245 -22.25 -14.04 17.18
C ALA A 245 -22.64 -13.34 18.49
N GLU A 246 -22.49 -12.00 18.58
CA GLU A 246 -22.88 -11.22 19.75
C GLU A 246 -24.40 -11.27 20.01
N ARG A 247 -25.19 -11.46 18.95
CA ARG A 247 -26.64 -11.59 19.03
C ARG A 247 -27.08 -13.03 18.76
N ARG A 248 -27.73 -13.64 19.75
CA ARG A 248 -28.12 -15.05 19.73
C ARG A 248 -28.95 -15.43 18.49
N GLU A 249 -29.99 -14.65 18.16
CA GLU A 249 -30.87 -15.01 17.04
C GLU A 249 -30.15 -14.93 15.69
N LEU A 250 -29.24 -13.96 15.53
CA LEU A 250 -28.43 -13.81 14.34
C LEU A 250 -27.39 -14.93 14.23
N ALA A 251 -26.74 -15.28 15.34
CA ALA A 251 -25.79 -16.39 15.43
C ALA A 251 -26.45 -17.72 15.04
N GLU A 252 -27.66 -17.99 15.54
CA GLU A 252 -28.43 -19.19 15.18
C GLU A 252 -28.84 -19.21 13.70
N ALA A 253 -29.16 -18.05 13.11
CA ALA A 253 -29.53 -17.96 11.69
C ALA A 253 -28.32 -18.22 10.78
N VAL A 254 -27.20 -17.55 11.09
CA VAL A 254 -25.94 -17.66 10.36
C VAL A 254 -25.32 -19.06 10.47
N SER A 255 -25.35 -19.68 11.66
CA SER A 255 -24.76 -21.01 11.86
C SER A 255 -25.49 -22.13 11.13
N ARG A 256 -26.79 -21.98 10.87
CA ARG A 256 -27.60 -22.98 10.13
C ARG A 256 -27.27 -23.02 8.64
N ALA A 257 -27.01 -21.86 8.04
CA ALA A 257 -26.81 -21.72 6.61
C ALA A 257 -25.72 -20.68 6.33
N ASN A 258 -24.47 -21.13 6.29
CA ASN A 258 -23.35 -20.31 5.88
C ASN A 258 -22.50 -20.98 4.80
N LEU A 259 -21.99 -20.16 3.88
CA LEU A 259 -21.07 -20.55 2.83
C LEU A 259 -19.77 -19.77 2.97
N LEU A 260 -18.63 -20.45 2.96
CA LEU A 260 -17.32 -19.82 3.01
C LEU A 260 -16.73 -19.69 1.60
N VAL A 261 -16.49 -18.45 1.16
CA VAL A 261 -15.77 -18.13 -0.07
C VAL A 261 -14.27 -18.17 0.21
N GLY A 262 -13.69 -19.33 -0.07
CA GLY A 262 -12.26 -19.56 0.01
C GLY A 262 -11.45 -18.95 -1.16
N PRO A 263 -10.11 -19.04 -1.09
CA PRO A 263 -9.26 -18.73 -2.24
C PRO A 263 -9.63 -19.61 -3.44
N MET A 264 -9.40 -19.11 -4.65
CA MET A 264 -9.61 -19.89 -5.86
C MET A 264 -8.48 -20.89 -6.07
N SER A 265 -8.83 -22.08 -6.52
CA SER A 265 -7.90 -23.06 -7.06
C SER A 265 -7.29 -22.58 -8.38
N ARG A 266 -6.19 -23.21 -8.80
CA ARG A 266 -5.56 -22.94 -10.10
C ARG A 266 -6.51 -23.19 -11.28
N ASP A 267 -7.42 -24.15 -11.14
CA ASP A 267 -8.38 -24.48 -12.19
C ASP A 267 -9.50 -23.43 -12.27
N GLU A 268 -10.04 -23.00 -11.13
CA GLU A 268 -10.98 -21.88 -11.07
C GLU A 268 -10.35 -20.59 -11.63
N LEU A 269 -9.10 -20.28 -11.27
CA LEU A 269 -8.38 -19.13 -11.82
C LEU A 269 -8.19 -19.23 -13.33
N ARG A 270 -7.91 -20.43 -13.86
CA ARG A 270 -7.82 -20.66 -15.30
C ARG A 270 -9.14 -20.34 -16.00
N GLU A 271 -10.27 -20.73 -15.42
CA GLU A 271 -11.59 -20.40 -15.94
C GLU A 271 -11.88 -18.89 -15.87
N VAL A 272 -11.52 -18.22 -14.78
CA VAL A 272 -11.62 -16.75 -14.65
C VAL A 272 -10.83 -16.03 -15.74
N ILE A 273 -9.65 -16.53 -16.11
CA ILE A 273 -8.80 -15.93 -17.13
C ILE A 273 -9.31 -16.27 -18.54
N THR A 274 -9.62 -17.53 -18.82
CA THR A 274 -9.89 -17.97 -20.20
C THR A 274 -11.36 -17.90 -20.60
N GLY A 275 -12.28 -18.06 -19.64
CA GLY A 275 -13.73 -18.07 -19.87
C GLY A 275 -14.27 -16.77 -20.46
N PRO A 276 -14.03 -15.59 -19.86
CA PRO A 276 -14.51 -14.33 -20.40
C PRO A 276 -13.92 -14.01 -21.79
N ALA A 277 -12.64 -14.32 -22.01
CA ALA A 277 -12.03 -14.19 -23.33
C ALA A 277 -12.72 -15.08 -24.36
N ALA A 278 -12.93 -16.36 -24.03
CA ALA A 278 -13.58 -17.31 -24.92
C ALA A 278 -15.03 -16.92 -25.25
N SER A 279 -15.80 -16.37 -24.30
CA SER A 279 -17.17 -15.89 -24.54
C SER A 279 -17.23 -14.66 -25.46
N ALA A 280 -16.17 -13.84 -25.48
CA ALA A 280 -15.96 -12.78 -26.47
C ALA A 280 -15.27 -13.30 -27.77
N GLY A 281 -15.00 -14.60 -27.86
CA GLY A 281 -14.32 -15.27 -28.98
C GLY A 281 -12.83 -14.92 -29.10
N LEU A 282 -12.21 -14.44 -28.03
CA LEU A 282 -10.78 -14.19 -27.92
C LEU A 282 -10.06 -15.44 -27.40
N ASN A 283 -8.77 -15.52 -27.72
CA ASN A 283 -7.88 -16.54 -27.20
C ASN A 283 -6.91 -15.90 -26.20
N VAL A 284 -6.52 -16.67 -25.18
CA VAL A 284 -5.48 -16.28 -24.22
C VAL A 284 -4.30 -17.21 -24.40
N GLU A 285 -3.09 -16.66 -24.50
CA GLU A 285 -1.89 -17.49 -24.56
C GLU A 285 -1.77 -18.38 -23.32
N ARG A 286 -1.31 -19.62 -23.52
CA ARG A 286 -1.07 -20.55 -22.40
C ARG A 286 -0.01 -20.03 -21.44
N ALA A 287 1.03 -19.38 -21.98
CA ALA A 287 2.09 -18.75 -21.19
C ALA A 287 1.54 -17.61 -20.32
N LEU A 288 0.70 -16.75 -20.89
CA LEU A 288 -0.02 -15.70 -20.14
C LEU A 288 -0.87 -16.30 -19.01
N THR A 289 -1.66 -17.32 -19.33
CA THR A 289 -2.53 -17.98 -18.34
C THR A 289 -1.72 -18.55 -17.17
N ALA A 290 -0.61 -19.23 -17.46
CA ALA A 290 0.26 -19.79 -16.42
C ALA A 290 0.91 -18.68 -15.57
N ALA A 291 1.48 -17.65 -16.20
CA ALA A 291 2.13 -16.54 -15.50
C ALA A 291 1.16 -15.80 -14.55
N VAL A 292 -0.06 -15.54 -15.01
CA VAL A 292 -1.09 -14.87 -14.22
C VAL A 292 -1.55 -15.73 -13.05
N ILE A 293 -1.75 -17.03 -13.26
CA ILE A 293 -2.11 -17.95 -12.16
C ILE A 293 -1.00 -17.96 -11.11
N ASP A 294 0.27 -18.07 -11.50
CA ASP A 294 1.39 -18.10 -10.56
C ASP A 294 1.56 -16.77 -9.80
N GLU A 295 1.16 -15.64 -10.39
CA GLU A 295 1.19 -14.33 -9.73
C GLU A 295 0.05 -14.12 -8.72
N VAL A 296 -1.09 -14.79 -8.91
CA VAL A 296 -2.34 -14.54 -8.16
C VAL A 296 -2.69 -15.66 -7.19
N VAL A 297 -2.31 -16.90 -7.48
CA VAL A 297 -2.53 -18.05 -6.59
C VAL A 297 -1.82 -17.76 -5.27
N ASP A 298 -2.55 -17.85 -4.16
CA ASP A 298 -2.11 -17.49 -2.80
C ASP A 298 -2.00 -15.99 -2.47
N GLN A 299 -2.48 -15.09 -3.33
CA GLN A 299 -2.56 -13.64 -3.03
C GLN A 299 -4.00 -13.24 -2.63
N PRO A 300 -4.27 -12.94 -1.35
CA PRO A 300 -5.59 -12.51 -0.89
C PRO A 300 -6.04 -11.25 -1.63
N GLY A 301 -7.30 -11.21 -2.07
CA GLY A 301 -7.92 -10.04 -2.69
C GLY A 301 -7.44 -9.70 -4.10
N ALA A 302 -6.64 -10.55 -4.75
CA ALA A 302 -6.01 -10.24 -6.04
C ALA A 302 -6.96 -10.27 -7.26
N LEU A 303 -8.19 -10.80 -7.11
CA LEU A 303 -9.15 -10.94 -8.22
C LEU A 303 -9.56 -9.63 -8.93
N PRO A 304 -9.81 -8.50 -8.25
CA PRO A 304 -10.06 -7.22 -8.92
C PRO A 304 -8.84 -6.73 -9.69
N MET A 305 -7.62 -6.93 -9.15
CA MET A 305 -6.38 -6.53 -9.82
C MET A 305 -6.10 -7.39 -11.03
N LEU A 306 -6.35 -8.70 -10.92
CA LEU A 306 -6.36 -9.64 -12.04
C LEU A 306 -7.29 -9.15 -13.17
N SER A 307 -8.54 -8.83 -12.84
CA SER A 307 -9.52 -8.31 -13.80
C SER A 307 -9.05 -7.01 -14.46
N HIS A 308 -8.38 -6.13 -13.72
CA HIS A 308 -7.76 -4.91 -14.28
C HIS A 308 -6.59 -5.20 -15.20
N ALA A 309 -5.64 -6.04 -14.80
CA ALA A 309 -4.49 -6.39 -15.62
C ALA A 309 -4.93 -7.10 -16.92
N LEU A 310 -5.93 -7.97 -16.87
CA LEU A 310 -6.51 -8.61 -18.05
C LEU A 310 -7.27 -7.63 -18.95
N LEU A 311 -7.95 -6.62 -18.39
CA LEU A 311 -8.55 -5.53 -19.16
C LEU A 311 -7.48 -4.71 -19.90
N GLU A 312 -6.38 -4.37 -19.23
CA GLU A 312 -5.27 -3.63 -19.85
C GLU A 312 -4.53 -4.46 -20.92
N THR A 313 -4.41 -5.76 -20.69
CA THR A 313 -3.88 -6.72 -21.66
C THR A 313 -4.81 -6.83 -22.88
N TRP A 314 -6.12 -6.85 -22.65
CA TRP A 314 -7.12 -6.86 -23.72
C TRP A 314 -7.05 -5.59 -24.58
N ARG A 315 -6.83 -4.41 -23.96
CA ARG A 315 -6.64 -3.13 -24.67
C ARG A 315 -5.39 -3.13 -25.57
N ARG A 316 -4.40 -3.98 -25.27
CA ARG A 316 -3.14 -4.10 -26.02
C ARG A 316 -3.01 -5.40 -26.79
N ARG A 317 -4.10 -6.15 -26.92
CA ARG A 317 -4.11 -7.47 -27.56
C ARG A 317 -3.73 -7.38 -29.04
N ARG A 318 -3.26 -8.49 -29.60
CA ARG A 318 -2.98 -8.60 -31.05
C ARG A 318 -4.12 -9.36 -31.72
N GLY A 319 -4.99 -8.63 -32.42
CA GLY A 319 -6.19 -9.19 -33.04
C GLY A 319 -7.10 -9.86 -32.01
N ARG A 320 -7.25 -11.18 -32.10
CA ARG A 320 -8.08 -11.97 -31.16
C ARG A 320 -7.28 -12.61 -30.03
N LEU A 321 -5.98 -12.34 -29.90
CA LEU A 321 -5.09 -13.02 -28.97
C LEU A 321 -4.59 -12.07 -27.87
N LEU A 322 -4.87 -12.42 -26.62
CA LEU A 322 -4.21 -11.83 -25.46
C LEU A 322 -2.88 -12.53 -25.24
N THR A 323 -1.80 -11.75 -25.23
CA THR A 323 -0.43 -12.27 -25.22
C THR A 323 0.26 -11.97 -23.89
N LEU A 324 1.23 -12.82 -23.52
CA LEU A 324 2.08 -12.58 -22.35
C LEU A 324 2.85 -11.26 -22.51
N ALA A 325 3.34 -10.98 -23.72
CA ALA A 325 4.05 -9.73 -24.01
C ALA A 325 3.19 -8.49 -23.73
N ALA A 326 1.90 -8.49 -24.11
CA ALA A 326 1.00 -7.38 -23.81
C ALA A 326 0.73 -7.23 -22.31
N TYR A 327 0.65 -8.33 -21.58
CA TYR A 327 0.51 -8.33 -20.11
C TYR A 327 1.76 -7.74 -19.43
N GLU A 328 2.95 -8.18 -19.85
CA GLU A 328 4.23 -7.66 -19.34
C GLU A 328 4.44 -6.19 -19.69
N GLU A 329 4.05 -5.74 -20.89
CA GLU A 329 4.06 -4.33 -21.31
C GLU A 329 3.20 -3.44 -20.37
N THR A 330 2.15 -3.99 -19.76
CA THR A 330 1.31 -3.29 -18.78
C THR A 330 1.83 -3.37 -17.34
N GLY A 331 2.90 -4.14 -17.11
CA GLY A 331 3.42 -4.46 -15.78
C GLY A 331 2.60 -5.52 -15.03
N GLY A 332 1.65 -6.18 -15.69
CA GLY A 332 0.81 -7.23 -15.11
C GLY A 332 -0.05 -6.75 -13.92
N VAL A 333 -0.34 -7.66 -12.98
CA VAL A 333 -1.08 -7.35 -11.76
C VAL A 333 -0.31 -6.35 -10.88
N ARG A 334 1.02 -6.47 -10.79
CA ARG A 334 1.87 -5.48 -10.10
C ARG A 334 1.72 -4.07 -10.67
N GLY A 335 1.75 -3.92 -12.00
CA GLY A 335 1.58 -2.65 -12.69
C GLY A 335 0.19 -2.04 -12.48
N ALA A 336 -0.85 -2.86 -12.52
CA ALA A 336 -2.23 -2.46 -12.21
C ALA A 336 -2.38 -1.88 -10.79
N ILE A 337 -1.77 -2.56 -9.80
CA ILE A 337 -1.75 -2.10 -8.41
C ILE A 337 -1.00 -0.77 -8.28
N ALA A 338 0.16 -0.66 -8.93
CA ALA A 338 0.98 0.55 -8.89
C ALA A 338 0.28 1.75 -9.54
N ALA A 339 -0.41 1.55 -10.67
CA ALA A 339 -1.18 2.60 -11.32
C ALA A 339 -2.32 3.10 -10.44
N THR A 340 -3.07 2.19 -9.81
CA THR A 340 -4.14 2.52 -8.85
C THR A 340 -3.57 3.29 -7.66
N ALA A 341 -2.42 2.86 -7.12
CA ALA A 341 -1.76 3.54 -6.02
C ALA A 341 -1.32 4.97 -6.38
N GLU A 342 -0.77 5.15 -7.59
CA GLU A 342 -0.35 6.46 -8.06
C GLU A 342 -1.54 7.40 -8.34
N GLU A 343 -2.64 6.89 -8.90
CA GLU A 343 -3.87 7.67 -9.11
C GLU A 343 -4.46 8.15 -7.78
N VAL A 344 -4.60 7.24 -6.82
CA VAL A 344 -5.14 7.57 -5.48
C VAL A 344 -4.25 8.58 -4.79
N TYR A 345 -2.93 8.37 -4.82
CA TYR A 345 -1.97 9.28 -4.21
C TYR A 345 -1.96 10.65 -4.91
N GLY A 346 -2.07 10.69 -6.23
CA GLY A 346 -2.16 11.91 -7.02
C GLY A 346 -3.40 12.76 -6.73
N GLY A 347 -4.49 12.13 -6.26
CA GLY A 347 -5.70 12.81 -5.81
C GLY A 347 -5.68 13.32 -4.36
N LEU A 348 -4.59 13.11 -3.62
CA LEU A 348 -4.46 13.58 -2.23
C LEU A 348 -3.92 15.01 -2.16
N SER A 349 -4.38 15.79 -1.16
CA SER A 349 -3.73 17.06 -0.81
C SER A 349 -2.31 16.82 -0.27
N ALA A 350 -1.49 17.87 -0.16
CA ALA A 350 -0.13 17.74 0.40
C ALA A 350 -0.13 17.13 1.81
N ASP A 351 -1.07 17.54 2.68
CA ASP A 351 -1.20 17.00 4.04
C ASP A 351 -1.69 15.55 4.03
N GLN A 352 -2.69 15.23 3.20
CA GLN A 352 -3.16 13.87 3.03
C GLN A 352 -2.08 12.94 2.46
N GLY A 353 -1.23 13.44 1.56
CA GLY A 353 -0.09 12.72 1.00
C GLY A 353 0.97 12.40 2.07
N ARG A 354 1.26 13.33 2.99
CA ARG A 354 2.14 13.07 4.15
C ARG A 354 1.57 11.98 5.05
N ILE A 355 0.26 12.05 5.36
CA ILE A 355 -0.44 11.04 6.17
C ILE A 355 -0.43 9.68 5.46
N ALA A 356 -0.72 9.63 4.16
CA ALA A 356 -0.71 8.40 3.36
C ALA A 356 0.68 7.75 3.35
N ARG A 357 1.75 8.54 3.12
CA ARG A 357 3.13 8.06 3.20
C ARG A 357 3.43 7.46 4.57
N ARG A 358 3.04 8.14 5.65
CA ARG A 358 3.22 7.65 7.03
C ARG A 358 2.49 6.32 7.26
N ILE A 359 1.22 6.24 6.87
CA ILE A 359 0.40 5.01 6.98
C ILE A 359 1.09 3.87 6.23
N LEU A 360 1.37 4.06 4.94
CA LEU A 360 1.89 3.00 4.07
C LEU A 360 3.26 2.49 4.54
N LEU A 361 4.15 3.39 4.97
CA LEU A 361 5.43 3.00 5.55
C LEU A 361 5.29 2.26 6.89
N ARG A 362 4.27 2.59 7.70
CA ARG A 362 4.01 1.93 8.98
C ARG A 362 3.52 0.49 8.82
N LEU A 363 2.89 0.21 7.69
CA LEU A 363 2.41 -1.12 7.30
C LEU A 363 3.49 -1.99 6.65
N ILE A 364 4.77 -1.60 6.73
CA ILE A 364 5.89 -2.30 6.10
C ILE A 364 6.92 -2.77 7.13
N ALA A 365 7.44 -3.96 6.87
CA ALA A 365 8.57 -4.57 7.53
C ALA A 365 9.76 -4.65 6.59
N PRO A 366 10.78 -3.77 6.78
CA PRO A 366 12.01 -3.91 6.05
C PRO A 366 12.68 -5.24 6.37
N GLY A 367 13.01 -6.01 5.33
CA GLY A 367 13.75 -7.26 5.48
C GLY A 367 15.21 -7.01 5.88
N ASP A 368 15.87 -8.01 6.46
CA ASP A 368 17.32 -7.95 6.78
C ASP A 368 18.09 -8.86 5.84
N GLY A 369 18.30 -8.36 4.61
CA GLY A 369 18.82 -9.17 3.49
C GLY A 369 17.75 -10.02 2.80
N THR A 370 16.48 -9.93 3.24
CA THR A 370 15.31 -10.56 2.64
C THR A 370 14.39 -9.50 2.01
N ALA A 371 13.38 -9.93 1.25
CA ALA A 371 12.36 -9.04 0.73
C ALA A 371 11.63 -8.29 1.86
N ASP A 372 11.22 -7.07 1.56
CA ASP A 372 10.37 -6.26 2.43
C ASP A 372 8.96 -6.89 2.48
N THR A 373 8.38 -6.98 3.67
CA THR A 373 7.10 -7.69 3.91
C THR A 373 6.05 -6.74 4.47
N ARG A 374 4.78 -7.11 4.38
CA ARG A 374 3.70 -6.35 5.03
C ARG A 374 3.70 -6.57 6.54
N ARG A 375 3.32 -5.54 7.29
CA ARG A 375 3.13 -5.57 8.74
C ARG A 375 1.74 -5.03 9.07
N PRO A 376 0.92 -5.79 9.82
CA PRO A 376 -0.32 -5.24 10.38
C PRO A 376 -0.05 -4.20 11.49
N ALA A 377 -0.85 -3.14 11.54
CA ALA A 377 -0.80 -2.09 12.57
C ALA A 377 -2.22 -1.73 13.04
N SER A 378 -2.41 -1.30 14.29
CA SER A 378 -3.74 -0.90 14.75
C SER A 378 -4.17 0.47 14.22
N ARG A 379 -5.48 0.77 14.14
CA ARG A 379 -5.95 2.12 13.74
C ARG A 379 -5.48 3.19 14.72
N THR A 380 -5.42 2.82 16.00
CA THR A 380 -4.87 3.67 17.07
C THR A 380 -3.39 4.00 16.85
N GLU A 381 -2.61 3.06 16.31
CA GLU A 381 -1.20 3.26 15.94
C GLU A 381 -1.02 4.19 14.74
N LEU A 382 -2.00 4.28 13.83
CA LEU A 382 -1.89 5.13 12.63
C LEU A 382 -2.20 6.63 12.88
N GLY A 383 -2.77 6.95 14.04
CA GLY A 383 -3.14 8.31 14.44
C GLY A 383 -4.58 8.69 14.08
N GLY A 384 -5.18 9.60 14.86
CA GLY A 384 -6.58 10.03 14.67
C GLY A 384 -6.83 10.84 13.38
N ASP A 385 -5.79 11.48 12.85
CA ASP A 385 -5.78 12.21 11.58
C ASP A 385 -5.77 11.26 10.36
N ALA A 386 -5.56 9.96 10.56
CA ALA A 386 -5.48 8.98 9.49
C ALA A 386 -6.84 8.55 8.92
N ARG A 387 -7.96 8.84 9.59
CA ARG A 387 -9.29 8.27 9.26
C ARG A 387 -9.65 8.48 7.77
N ASP A 388 -9.67 9.73 7.31
CA ASP A 388 -10.12 10.07 5.95
C ASP A 388 -9.20 9.47 4.89
N VAL A 389 -7.89 9.47 5.13
CA VAL A 389 -6.90 8.91 4.19
C VAL A 389 -7.00 7.39 4.16
N LEU A 390 -7.15 6.76 5.33
CA LEU A 390 -7.31 5.32 5.46
C LEU A 390 -8.56 4.81 4.74
N GLU A 391 -9.69 5.52 4.88
CA GLU A 391 -10.92 5.19 4.14
C GLU A 391 -10.70 5.25 2.62
N ARG A 392 -10.00 6.27 2.11
CA ARG A 392 -9.66 6.33 0.68
C ARG A 392 -8.77 5.16 0.23
N LEU A 393 -7.75 4.81 1.02
CA LEU A 393 -6.85 3.69 0.72
C LEU A 393 -7.60 2.33 0.74
N VAL A 394 -8.58 2.18 1.63
CA VAL A 394 -9.43 0.98 1.74
C VAL A 394 -10.40 0.89 0.57
N LEU A 395 -11.06 1.99 0.21
CA LEU A 395 -11.93 2.06 -0.98
C LEU A 395 -11.16 1.72 -2.25
N ALA A 396 -9.92 2.20 -2.35
CA ALA A 396 -9.00 1.87 -3.44
C ALA A 396 -8.38 0.47 -3.34
N ARG A 397 -8.65 -0.27 -2.26
CA ARG A 397 -8.11 -1.63 -1.99
C ARG A 397 -6.59 -1.68 -1.95
N LEU A 398 -5.95 -0.60 -1.53
CA LEU A 398 -4.51 -0.58 -1.25
C LEU A 398 -4.22 -1.11 0.16
N VAL A 399 -5.22 -1.01 1.04
CA VAL A 399 -5.17 -1.40 2.45
C VAL A 399 -6.44 -2.19 2.80
N THR A 400 -6.32 -3.18 3.68
CA THR A 400 -7.45 -3.91 4.28
C THR A 400 -7.56 -3.59 5.77
N LEU A 401 -8.79 -3.67 6.31
CA LEU A 401 -9.10 -3.41 7.71
C LEU A 401 -9.75 -4.63 8.36
N ASP A 402 -9.05 -5.37 9.20
CA ASP A 402 -9.58 -6.48 9.99
C ASP A 402 -9.78 -6.05 11.46
N GLY A 403 -11.02 -5.71 11.83
CA GLY A 403 -11.32 -5.09 13.12
C GLY A 403 -10.56 -3.77 13.33
N ASP A 404 -9.70 -3.72 14.35
CA ASP A 404 -8.77 -2.59 14.59
C ASP A 404 -7.46 -2.73 13.81
N THR A 405 -7.22 -3.84 13.13
CA THR A 405 -5.99 -4.13 12.41
C THR A 405 -6.04 -3.60 10.99
N VAL A 406 -4.99 -2.92 10.58
CA VAL A 406 -4.79 -2.35 9.25
C VAL A 406 -3.58 -3.03 8.62
N GLU A 407 -3.69 -3.49 7.37
CA GLU A 407 -2.58 -4.09 6.64
C GLU A 407 -2.61 -3.73 5.14
N LEU A 408 -1.48 -3.87 4.44
CA LEU A 408 -1.48 -3.74 2.98
C LEU A 408 -2.32 -4.86 2.37
N ALA A 409 -3.19 -4.49 1.41
CA ALA A 409 -4.02 -5.46 0.70
C ALA A 409 -3.17 -6.46 -0.10
N HIS A 410 -2.06 -5.99 -0.69
CA HIS A 410 -1.15 -6.80 -1.50
C HIS A 410 0.32 -6.46 -1.20
N GLU A 411 1.17 -7.48 -1.05
CA GLU A 411 2.62 -7.29 -0.97
C GLU A 411 3.22 -6.77 -2.29
N ALA A 412 2.54 -7.03 -3.41
CA ALA A 412 2.89 -6.47 -4.72
C ALA A 412 2.98 -4.94 -4.72
N LEU A 413 2.30 -4.24 -3.80
CA LEU A 413 2.42 -2.78 -3.66
C LEU A 413 3.84 -2.37 -3.25
N ILE A 414 4.51 -3.15 -2.41
CA ILE A 414 5.83 -2.87 -1.85
C ILE A 414 6.88 -2.83 -2.97
N SER A 415 6.88 -3.82 -3.84
CA SER A 415 7.83 -3.92 -4.95
C SER A 415 7.36 -3.27 -6.25
N GLY A 416 6.04 -3.21 -6.47
CA GLY A 416 5.42 -2.81 -7.74
C GLY A 416 5.23 -1.30 -7.87
N TRP A 417 5.13 -0.55 -6.77
CA TRP A 417 4.92 0.90 -6.80
C TRP A 417 6.24 1.66 -6.56
N PRO A 418 6.84 2.27 -7.60
CA PRO A 418 8.18 2.86 -7.51
C PRO A 418 8.33 3.93 -6.43
N ARG A 419 7.26 4.72 -6.20
CA ARG A 419 7.24 5.77 -5.18
C ARG A 419 7.37 5.20 -3.77
N LEU A 420 6.64 4.13 -3.46
CA LEU A 420 6.71 3.46 -2.17
C LEU A 420 8.06 2.75 -1.99
N ALA A 421 8.55 2.07 -3.03
CA ALA A 421 9.87 1.46 -3.01
C ALA A 421 10.97 2.49 -2.72
N GLY A 422 10.89 3.68 -3.33
CA GLY A 422 11.79 4.81 -3.04
C GLY A 422 11.72 5.25 -1.58
N TRP A 423 10.52 5.39 -1.02
CA TRP A 423 10.36 5.76 0.40
C TRP A 423 10.92 4.73 1.36
N ILE A 424 10.77 3.43 1.05
CA ILE A 424 11.31 2.34 1.88
C ILE A 424 12.83 2.37 1.84
N GLU A 425 13.43 2.52 0.66
CA GLU A 425 14.88 2.53 0.49
C GLU A 425 15.51 3.74 1.19
N GLU A 426 14.95 4.94 1.00
CA GLU A 426 15.37 6.16 1.69
C GLU A 426 15.22 6.04 3.22
N GLY A 427 14.21 5.31 3.68
CA GLY A 427 13.77 5.26 5.07
C GLY A 427 14.16 3.99 5.84
N ARG A 428 14.90 3.04 5.26
CA ARG A 428 15.05 1.68 5.81
C ARG A 428 15.56 1.65 7.25
N ASP A 429 16.63 2.40 7.53
CA ASP A 429 17.19 2.54 8.88
C ASP A 429 16.20 3.18 9.86
N ARG A 430 15.45 4.18 9.39
CA ARG A 430 14.45 4.88 10.17
C ARG A 430 13.29 3.95 10.52
N LEU A 431 12.77 3.20 9.57
CA LEU A 431 11.67 2.24 9.78
C LEU A 431 12.05 1.16 10.80
N ARG A 432 13.27 0.64 10.72
CA ARG A 432 13.81 -0.33 11.69
C ARG A 432 13.94 0.27 13.08
N ALA A 433 14.47 1.49 13.19
CA ALA A 433 14.57 2.19 14.47
C ALA A 433 13.21 2.51 15.07
N GLN A 434 12.25 2.91 14.23
CA GLN A 434 10.87 3.22 14.64
C GLN A 434 10.17 1.98 15.19
N ARG A 435 10.35 0.82 14.55
CA ARG A 435 9.84 -0.46 15.05
C ARG A 435 10.36 -0.80 16.44
N ARG A 436 11.68 -0.74 16.62
CA ARG A 436 12.32 -0.99 17.92
C ARG A 436 11.84 0.01 18.98
N LEU A 437 11.64 1.27 18.58
CA LEU A 437 11.10 2.30 19.47
C LEU A 437 9.65 1.99 19.89
N GLY A 438 8.80 1.56 18.96
CA GLY A 438 7.42 1.17 19.25
C GLY A 438 7.31 -0.07 20.14
N GLU A 439 8.19 -1.05 19.97
CA GLU A 439 8.31 -2.20 20.89
C GLU A 439 8.75 -1.76 22.29
N ALA A 440 9.75 -0.88 22.38
CA ALA A 440 10.22 -0.35 23.67
C ALA A 440 9.18 0.52 24.38
N ALA A 441 8.43 1.32 23.62
CA ALA A 441 7.34 2.14 24.16
C ALA A 441 6.22 1.28 24.74
N ARG A 442 5.81 0.22 24.04
CA ARG A 442 4.82 -0.76 24.55
C ARG A 442 5.31 -1.44 25.82
N GLY A 443 6.54 -1.96 25.82
CA GLY A 443 7.11 -2.57 27.01
C GLY A 443 7.25 -1.61 28.21
N TRP A 444 7.53 -0.33 27.95
CA TRP A 444 7.55 0.70 29.00
C TRP A 444 6.15 0.97 29.57
N GLU A 445 5.10 0.99 28.74
CA GLU A 445 3.73 1.13 29.21
C GLU A 445 3.26 -0.09 30.01
N GLU A 446 3.58 -1.30 29.56
CA GLU A 446 3.30 -2.56 30.28
C GLU A 446 3.99 -2.61 31.66
N LEU A 447 5.17 -2.00 31.79
CA LEU A 447 5.92 -1.88 33.03
C LEU A 447 5.54 -0.63 33.85
N GLU A 448 4.33 -0.11 33.69
CA GLU A 448 3.81 1.08 34.41
C GLU A 448 4.74 2.29 34.34
N ARG A 449 5.41 2.46 33.21
CA ARG A 449 6.37 3.53 32.91
C ARG A 449 7.64 3.52 33.76
N ASP A 450 8.15 2.34 34.14
CA ASP A 450 9.44 2.19 34.84
C ASP A 450 10.60 2.95 34.15
N PRO A 451 11.27 3.90 34.84
CA PRO A 451 12.46 4.58 34.32
C PRO A 451 13.61 3.65 33.89
N GLY A 452 13.65 2.41 34.40
CA GLY A 452 14.60 1.37 34.01
C GLY A 452 14.47 0.89 32.57
N ALA A 453 13.26 0.96 32.00
CA ALA A 453 12.98 0.54 30.62
C ALA A 453 13.28 1.62 29.56
N LEU A 454 13.60 2.85 29.98
CA LEU A 454 13.91 3.96 29.08
C LEU A 454 15.20 3.72 28.28
N TYR A 455 15.25 4.27 27.06
CA TYR A 455 16.46 4.21 26.25
C TYR A 455 17.60 5.00 26.91
N ARG A 456 18.80 4.40 26.91
CA ARG A 456 20.05 5.02 27.38
C ARG A 456 21.17 4.85 26.36
N GLY A 457 22.24 5.63 26.52
CA GLY A 457 23.46 5.51 25.73
C GLY A 457 23.23 5.56 24.22
N SER A 458 23.77 4.57 23.51
CA SER A 458 23.72 4.50 22.05
C SER A 458 22.31 4.36 21.47
N ARG A 459 21.39 3.65 22.15
CA ARG A 459 20.01 3.49 21.70
C ARG A 459 19.26 4.83 21.71
N LEU A 460 19.47 5.63 22.75
CA LEU A 460 18.88 6.97 22.86
C LEU A 460 19.51 7.94 21.86
N ALA A 461 20.84 7.93 21.72
CA ALA A 461 21.55 8.78 20.76
C ALA A 461 21.08 8.52 19.32
N ARG A 462 20.94 7.24 18.93
CA ARG A 462 20.44 6.88 17.60
C ARG A 462 18.98 7.28 17.38
N ALA A 463 18.12 7.11 18.39
CA ALA A 463 16.72 7.54 18.31
C ALA A 463 16.60 9.08 18.21
N GLU A 464 17.46 9.82 18.92
CA GLU A 464 17.50 11.28 18.83
C GLU A 464 18.02 11.78 17.48
N GLU A 465 19.07 11.16 16.94
CA GLU A 465 19.62 11.46 15.61
C GLU A 465 18.55 11.29 14.53
N LEU A 466 17.84 10.16 14.55
CA LEU A 466 16.82 9.85 13.55
C LEU A 466 15.56 10.70 13.76
N PHE A 467 14.95 10.65 14.94
CA PHE A 467 13.61 11.23 15.12
C PHE A 467 13.62 12.66 15.64
N GLY A 468 14.75 13.19 16.13
CA GLY A 468 14.84 14.48 16.84
C GLY A 468 14.13 15.66 16.19
N ARG A 469 14.25 15.83 14.87
CA ARG A 469 13.65 16.95 14.13
C ARG A 469 12.23 16.68 13.59
N HIS A 470 11.82 15.42 13.51
CA HIS A 470 10.57 14.99 12.86
C HIS A 470 9.73 14.12 13.81
N ARG A 471 9.79 14.39 15.12
CA ARG A 471 9.05 13.60 16.13
C ARG A 471 7.54 13.71 15.95
N GLU A 472 7.07 14.85 15.48
CA GLU A 472 5.64 15.12 15.41
C GLU A 472 4.95 14.43 14.23
N ASP A 473 5.65 14.35 13.11
CA ASP A 473 5.13 13.75 11.89
C ASP A 473 5.26 12.22 11.91
N ASP A 474 6.38 11.68 12.43
CA ASP A 474 6.72 10.28 12.22
C ASP A 474 6.47 9.36 13.43
N LEU A 475 6.34 9.90 14.64
CA LEU A 475 6.13 9.10 15.84
C LEU A 475 4.68 9.19 16.33
N THR A 476 4.15 8.04 16.71
CA THR A 476 2.87 7.93 17.42
C THR A 476 2.95 8.59 18.80
N ALA A 477 1.81 8.88 19.41
CA ALA A 477 1.77 9.48 20.74
C ALA A 477 2.54 8.65 21.80
N PRO A 478 2.39 7.30 21.87
CA PRO A 478 3.17 6.47 22.80
C PRO A 478 4.68 6.52 22.53
N GLU A 479 5.10 6.40 21.27
CA GLU A 479 6.53 6.46 20.89
C GLU A 479 7.16 7.82 21.24
N ARG A 480 6.41 8.90 21.01
CA ARG A 480 6.82 10.27 21.32
C ARG A 480 6.94 10.48 22.82
N ALA A 481 5.99 9.98 23.60
CA ALA A 481 6.04 10.01 25.06
C ALA A 481 7.26 9.26 25.59
N PHE A 482 7.51 8.04 25.10
CA PHE A 482 8.66 7.23 25.49
C PHE A 482 10.01 7.89 25.16
N LEU A 483 10.17 8.41 23.95
CA LEU A 483 11.41 9.09 23.54
C LEU A 483 11.63 10.37 24.36
N THR A 484 10.56 11.13 24.62
CA THR A 484 10.62 12.34 25.45
C THR A 484 11.04 12.00 26.88
N ALA A 485 10.42 10.99 27.50
CA ALA A 485 10.79 10.52 28.84
C ALA A 485 12.26 10.07 28.89
N SER A 486 12.74 9.35 27.86
CA SER A 486 14.13 8.91 27.78
C SER A 486 15.12 10.08 27.72
N LEU A 487 14.79 11.14 26.98
CA LEU A 487 15.62 12.35 26.89
C LEU A 487 15.61 13.15 28.18
N THR A 488 14.43 13.33 28.79
CA THR A 488 14.31 14.01 30.09
C THR A 488 15.09 13.27 31.17
N ALA A 489 15.05 11.94 31.19
CA ALA A 489 15.83 11.13 32.12
C ALA A 489 17.35 11.32 31.93
N ARG A 490 17.84 11.30 30.68
CA ARG A 490 19.24 11.58 30.36
C ARG A 490 19.68 12.96 30.83
N ASP A 491 18.86 13.97 30.60
CA ASP A 491 19.21 15.36 30.94
C ASP A 491 19.22 15.53 32.47
N ALA A 492 18.28 14.92 33.19
CA ALA A 492 18.29 14.87 34.65
C ALA A 492 19.51 14.13 35.23
N GLU A 493 19.92 13.00 34.65
CA GLU A 493 21.13 12.27 35.03
C GLU A 493 22.40 13.12 34.82
N ARG A 494 22.49 13.84 33.69
CA ARG A 494 23.60 14.76 33.39
C ARG A 494 23.67 15.91 34.39
N GLU A 495 22.53 16.50 34.75
CA GLU A 495 22.46 17.56 35.74
C GLU A 495 22.82 17.07 37.15
N ALA A 496 22.38 15.88 37.54
CA ALA A 496 22.73 15.26 38.82
C ALA A 496 24.23 14.94 38.89
N GLY A 497 24.80 14.41 37.80
CA GLY A 497 26.24 14.18 37.66
C GLY A 497 27.05 15.48 37.74
N ALA A 498 26.61 16.53 37.06
CA ALA A 498 27.26 17.85 37.12
C ALA A 498 27.21 18.46 38.53
N ARG A 499 26.08 18.34 39.24
CA ARG A 499 25.95 18.78 40.64
C ARG A 499 26.90 18.01 41.56
N THR A 500 27.01 16.70 41.38
CA THR A 500 27.91 15.85 42.17
C THR A 500 29.37 16.18 41.89
N ALA A 501 29.75 16.35 40.62
CA ALA A 501 31.09 16.76 40.21
C ALA A 501 31.47 18.16 40.74
N ARG A 502 30.51 19.10 40.79
CA ARG A 502 30.72 20.43 41.40
C ARG A 502 30.96 20.30 42.91
N ARG A 503 30.16 19.50 43.63
CA ARG A 503 30.32 19.24 45.07
C ARG A 503 31.65 18.58 45.39
N THR A 504 32.08 17.58 44.61
CA THR A 504 33.37 16.91 44.83
C THR A 504 34.54 17.85 44.53
N ARG A 505 34.45 18.68 43.47
CA ARG A 505 35.45 19.72 43.21
C ARG A 505 35.51 20.77 44.33
N SER A 506 34.37 21.24 44.85
CA SER A 506 34.37 22.21 45.96
C SER A 506 34.94 21.61 47.24
N LEU A 507 34.66 20.34 47.53
CA LEU A 507 35.25 19.64 48.68
C LEU A 507 36.76 19.42 48.50
N ALA A 508 37.22 19.05 47.30
CA ALA A 508 38.64 18.88 46.99
C ALA A 508 39.41 20.21 47.09
N VAL A 509 38.84 21.31 46.60
CA VAL A 509 39.41 22.66 46.75
C VAL A 509 39.45 23.05 48.23
N GLY A 510 38.35 22.83 48.97
CA GLY A 510 38.31 23.09 50.41
C GLY A 510 39.35 22.31 51.21
N LEU A 511 39.52 21.01 50.91
CA LEU A 511 40.53 20.16 51.53
C LEU A 511 41.95 20.60 51.18
N SER A 512 42.19 21.02 49.94
CA SER A 512 43.48 21.55 49.50
C SER A 512 43.82 22.86 50.21
N VAL A 513 42.86 23.78 50.34
CA VAL A 513 43.02 25.04 51.08
C VAL A 513 43.27 24.77 52.56
N PHE A 514 42.53 23.84 53.16
CA PHE A 514 42.75 23.41 54.55
C PHE A 514 44.15 22.82 54.74
N LEU A 515 44.63 21.97 53.82
CA LEU A 515 45.97 21.39 53.89
C LEU A 515 47.06 22.47 53.79
N VAL A 516 46.90 23.45 52.89
CA VAL A 516 47.84 24.58 52.75
C VAL A 516 47.85 25.44 54.01
N LEU A 517 46.69 25.76 54.59
CA LEU A 517 46.59 26.50 55.85
C LEU A 517 47.21 25.71 57.01
N ALA A 518 46.93 24.41 57.10
CA ALA A 518 47.47 23.53 58.15
C ALA A 518 49.01 23.40 58.06
N LEU A 519 49.60 23.48 56.87
CA LEU A 519 51.05 23.49 56.67
C LEU A 519 51.69 24.89 56.87
N ALA A 520 50.95 25.96 56.58
CA ALA A 520 51.42 27.34 56.74
C ALA A 520 51.45 27.81 58.21
N VAL A 521 50.49 27.37 59.04
CA VAL A 521 50.40 27.76 60.45
C VAL A 521 51.64 27.35 61.27
N PRO A 522 52.18 26.12 61.16
CA PRO A 522 53.43 25.72 61.81
C PRO A 522 54.63 26.56 61.34
N GLN A 523 54.72 26.90 60.06
CA GLN A 523 55.83 27.70 59.53
C GLN A 523 55.80 29.16 60.01
N ALA A 524 54.61 29.75 60.14
CA ALA A 524 54.45 31.07 60.74
C ALA A 524 54.80 31.07 62.24
N ALA A 525 54.41 30.01 62.98
CA ALA A 525 54.74 29.86 64.39
C ALA A 525 56.24 29.66 64.66
N VAL A 526 56.98 29.03 63.74
CA VAL A 526 58.44 28.88 63.83
C VAL A 526 59.16 30.19 63.49
N ARG A 527 58.69 30.95 62.50
CA ARG A 527 59.26 32.29 62.19
C ARG A 527 58.99 33.32 63.29
N ALA A 528 57.88 33.21 64.02
CA ALA A 528 57.60 34.05 65.18
C ALA A 528 58.44 33.68 66.43
N ARG A 529 59.20 32.59 66.39
CA ARG A 529 60.04 32.09 67.50
C ARG A 529 61.54 32.34 67.32
N GLU A 530 62.00 33.06 66.29
CA GLU A 530 63.39 33.52 66.25
C GLU A 530 63.60 34.69 67.22
N PRO A 531 64.40 34.53 68.30
CA PRO A 531 64.69 35.62 69.22
C PRO A 531 65.78 36.53 68.63
N SER A 532 65.52 37.84 68.67
CA SER A 532 66.45 38.93 68.38
C SER A 532 67.76 38.79 69.17
N ARG A 533 68.77 38.12 68.60
CA ARG A 533 70.17 38.15 69.09
C ARG A 533 70.97 39.22 68.35
N ARG A 534 70.78 40.48 68.72
CA ARG A 534 71.78 41.55 68.59
C ARG A 534 71.58 42.50 69.76
N SER A 535 72.50 42.47 70.73
CA SER A 535 72.91 43.57 71.65
C SER A 535 73.27 43.02 73.04
N ALA A 536 74.55 42.74 73.30
CA ALA A 536 75.25 43.02 74.56
C ALA A 536 76.66 42.40 74.53
N GLY A 537 77.65 43.26 74.29
CA GLY A 537 79.07 42.93 74.27
C GLY A 537 79.89 44.19 74.04
N ARG A 538 79.61 45.23 74.83
CA ARG A 538 80.52 46.34 75.14
C ARG A 538 81.41 45.78 76.26
N GLU A 539 82.73 45.80 76.20
CA GLU A 539 83.59 46.97 76.35
C GLU A 539 85.02 46.64 75.88
N ASN A 540 85.66 47.55 75.13
CA ASN A 540 86.64 48.46 75.71
C ASN A 540 87.06 49.54 74.70
N ARG A 541 87.09 50.80 75.20
CA ARG A 541 87.96 51.96 74.87
C ARG A 541 88.31 52.25 73.38
N SER A 542 88.24 53.48 72.85
CA SER A 542 88.44 54.82 73.42
C SER A 542 88.44 55.86 72.27
N GLY A 543 88.13 57.12 72.59
CA GLY A 543 88.52 58.32 71.80
C GLY A 543 87.44 58.83 70.83
N HIS A 544 86.85 60.01 71.09
CA HIS A 544 87.19 61.30 70.44
C HIS A 544 86.61 61.39 69.01
N GLU A 545 85.86 62.37 68.53
CA GLU A 545 85.49 63.73 68.95
C GLU A 545 84.48 64.25 67.89
N GLY A 546 83.66 65.25 68.19
CA GLY A 546 83.20 66.22 67.18
C GLY A 546 81.74 66.20 66.65
N THR A 547 80.91 67.05 67.26
CA THR A 547 80.02 68.09 66.64
C THR A 547 79.03 67.72 65.51
N SER A 548 77.70 67.77 65.75
CA SER A 548 76.74 68.90 65.52
C SER A 548 76.29 69.01 64.04
N VAL A 549 75.06 69.33 63.60
CA VAL A 549 73.88 70.11 64.04
C VAL A 549 72.67 69.53 63.27
N GLY A 550 71.49 69.32 63.89
CA GLY A 550 70.28 70.16 63.71
C GLY A 550 69.29 69.52 62.70
N GLY A 551 68.11 69.09 63.13
CA GLY A 551 66.91 69.93 63.27
C GLY A 551 66.12 69.87 61.95
N GLY A 552 64.88 69.38 61.85
CA GLY A 552 63.80 69.36 62.82
C GLY A 552 62.63 70.14 62.22
N GLY A 553 61.56 69.42 61.82
CA GLY A 553 60.22 69.93 61.52
C GLY A 553 60.11 70.88 60.32
N ALA A 554 58.95 71.19 59.77
CA ALA A 554 57.58 70.70 59.96
C ALA A 554 56.78 71.17 58.72
N ARG A 555 55.53 70.71 58.63
CA ARG A 555 54.57 71.05 57.57
C ARG A 555 54.21 72.54 57.51
N ARG A 556 53.84 72.94 56.28
CA ARG A 556 53.11 74.15 55.83
C ARG A 556 53.89 75.45 55.76
#